data_AF-A0A7J5HEZ9-F1
#
_entry.id   AF-A0A7J5HEZ9-F1
#
_cell.length_a   1.000
_cell.length_b   1.000
_cell.length_c   1.000
_cell.angle_alpha   90.00
_cell.angle_beta   90.00
_cell.angle_gamma   90.00
#
_symmetry.space_group_name_H-M   'P 1'
#
loop_
_entity.id
_entity.type
_entity.pdbx_description
1 polymer ?
#
loop_
_entity_poly.entity_id
_entity_poly.type
_entity_poly.pdbx_seq_one_letter_code
_entity_poly.pdbx_strand_id
1 'polypeptide(L)'
;MKYHAENAVSSFFYYMWNAWSKEECKVVFGGDYLHFWEKWNAQAENSIYGAAERFYTELSECSRTLLVERAVSLYDGKAFRKEPDDSKVLVCEECGSRQVETQAWIDANTEMYICDTAHDCDGKWCEECEENVDFCSLEEFKQIMQSWWTGNDIRTLEGITGLKETDYLSNNSSQTFAGATDKWWYNLDYDGKRNVYNKHTSNNE
;
A
#
# COMPACT_ATOMS: atom_id res chain seq x y z
N MET A 1 -29.96 -14.18 -4.15
CA MET A 1 -28.92 -14.63 -5.13
C MET A 1 -28.15 -15.83 -4.53
N LYS A 2 -27.70 -16.86 -5.27
CA LYS A 2 -26.92 -17.98 -4.68
C LYS A 2 -25.42 -17.66 -4.72
N TYR A 3 -24.84 -17.27 -3.58
CA TYR A 3 -23.39 -17.08 -3.39
C TYR A 3 -22.83 -18.16 -2.45
N HIS A 4 -21.54 -18.48 -2.60
CA HIS A 4 -20.83 -19.41 -1.70
C HIS A 4 -20.82 -18.87 -0.26
N ALA A 5 -21.05 -19.73 0.73
CA ALA A 5 -21.13 -19.33 2.14
C ALA A 5 -19.84 -18.63 2.64
N GLU A 6 -18.68 -19.06 2.16
CA GLU A 6 -17.38 -18.43 2.48
C GLU A 6 -17.28 -17.00 1.95
N ASN A 7 -17.81 -16.73 0.75
CA ASN A 7 -17.87 -15.37 0.20
C ASN A 7 -18.82 -14.49 1.02
N ALA A 8 -19.90 -15.05 1.59
CA ALA A 8 -20.87 -14.27 2.37
C ALA A 8 -20.27 -13.77 3.70
N VAL A 9 -19.50 -14.62 4.40
CA VAL A 9 -18.89 -14.26 5.69
C VAL A 9 -17.81 -13.20 5.51
N SER A 10 -16.88 -13.40 4.56
CA SER A 10 -15.81 -12.43 4.28
C SER A 10 -16.37 -11.11 3.75
N SER A 11 -17.38 -11.15 2.86
CA SER A 11 -18.08 -9.96 2.39
C SER A 11 -18.68 -9.16 3.54
N PHE A 12 -19.36 -9.85 4.46
CA PHE A 12 -20.04 -9.22 5.58
C PHE A 12 -19.06 -8.45 6.46
N PHE A 13 -17.99 -9.09 6.94
CA PHE A 13 -17.01 -8.41 7.78
C PHE A 13 -16.30 -7.27 7.06
N TYR A 14 -15.90 -7.48 5.81
CA TYR A 14 -15.32 -6.40 5.00
C TYR A 14 -16.28 -5.20 4.89
N TYR A 15 -17.53 -5.46 4.55
CA TYR A 15 -18.55 -4.43 4.38
C TYR A 15 -18.81 -3.67 5.69
N MET A 16 -18.95 -4.39 6.81
CA MET A 16 -19.17 -3.79 8.12
C MET A 16 -18.01 -2.92 8.59
N TRP A 17 -16.76 -3.30 8.26
CA TRP A 17 -15.58 -2.56 8.70
C TRP A 17 -15.19 -1.39 7.80
N ASN A 18 -15.44 -1.50 6.48
CA ASN A 18 -14.87 -0.57 5.50
C ASN A 18 -15.90 0.31 4.79
N ALA A 19 -17.17 -0.09 4.75
CA ALA A 19 -18.20 0.61 3.98
C ALA A 19 -19.45 0.98 4.80
N TRP A 20 -19.65 0.35 5.95
CA TRP A 20 -20.84 0.58 6.78
C TRP A 20 -20.90 2.02 7.30
N SER A 21 -22.01 2.68 6.99
CA SER A 21 -22.29 4.08 7.28
C SER A 21 -23.80 4.27 7.40
N LYS A 22 -24.23 5.44 7.87
CA LYS A 22 -25.67 5.76 7.95
C LYS A 22 -26.33 5.76 6.57
N GLU A 23 -25.58 6.19 5.56
CA GLU A 23 -25.97 6.23 4.15
C GLU A 23 -26.14 4.80 3.61
N GLU A 24 -25.18 3.91 3.86
CA GLU A 24 -25.28 2.51 3.49
C GLU A 24 -26.40 1.78 4.25
N CYS A 25 -26.63 2.12 5.52
CA CYS A 25 -27.77 1.63 6.29
C CYS A 25 -29.10 1.98 5.62
N LYS A 26 -29.21 3.19 5.06
CA LYS A 26 -30.37 3.64 4.26
C LYS A 26 -30.52 2.87 2.96
N VAL A 27 -29.41 2.56 2.28
CA VAL A 27 -29.44 1.73 1.07
C VAL A 27 -29.93 0.31 1.37
N VAL A 28 -29.47 -0.29 2.48
CA VAL A 28 -29.83 -1.66 2.86
C VAL A 28 -31.27 -1.77 3.36
N PHE A 29 -31.69 -0.89 4.26
CA PHE A 29 -32.96 -1.01 4.98
C PHE A 29 -34.05 -0.02 4.54
N GLY A 30 -33.75 0.85 3.58
CA GLY A 30 -34.73 1.77 2.98
C GLY A 30 -35.35 2.70 4.02
N GLY A 31 -36.68 2.68 4.13
CA GLY A 31 -37.44 3.59 5.01
C GLY A 31 -37.18 3.38 6.50
N ASP A 32 -36.82 2.16 6.92
CA ASP A 32 -36.64 1.80 8.33
C ASP A 32 -35.21 2.00 8.84
N TYR A 33 -34.34 2.59 8.02
CA TYR A 33 -32.90 2.67 8.30
C TYR A 33 -32.55 3.38 9.61
N LEU A 34 -33.36 4.34 10.07
CA LEU A 34 -33.09 5.03 11.34
C LEU A 34 -33.16 4.05 12.52
N HIS A 35 -34.14 3.15 12.53
CA HIS A 35 -34.27 2.11 13.55
C HIS A 35 -33.06 1.17 13.57
N PHE A 36 -32.59 0.75 12.40
CA PHE A 36 -31.41 -0.12 12.29
C PHE A 36 -30.10 0.62 12.62
N TRP A 37 -30.01 1.91 12.28
CA TRP A 37 -28.85 2.74 12.61
C TRP A 37 -28.74 2.99 14.12
N GLU A 38 -29.87 3.24 14.79
CA GLU A 38 -29.91 3.37 16.25
C GLU A 38 -29.49 2.07 16.94
N LYS A 39 -29.95 0.92 16.45
CA LYS A 39 -29.48 -0.39 16.92
C LYS A 39 -27.97 -0.57 16.73
N TRP A 40 -27.45 -0.22 15.55
CA TRP A 40 -26.00 -0.27 15.30
C TRP A 40 -25.22 0.59 16.30
N ASN A 41 -25.64 1.84 16.52
CA ASN A 41 -24.97 2.74 17.47
C ASN A 41 -24.97 2.16 18.88
N ALA A 42 -26.10 1.61 19.35
CA ALA A 42 -26.18 0.98 20.66
C ALA A 42 -25.20 -0.21 20.82
N GLN A 43 -24.93 -0.97 19.74
CA GLN A 43 -23.94 -2.05 19.77
C GLN A 43 -22.50 -1.55 19.71
N ALA A 44 -22.24 -0.47 18.97
CA ALA A 44 -20.92 0.12 18.82
C ALA A 44 -20.49 0.92 20.06
N GLU A 45 -21.42 1.58 20.76
CA GLU A 45 -21.15 2.35 21.99
C GLU A 45 -20.55 1.49 23.11
N ASN A 46 -20.91 0.22 23.19
CA ASN A 46 -20.38 -0.70 24.20
C ASN A 46 -18.92 -1.10 23.92
N SER A 47 -18.57 -1.29 22.64
CA SER A 47 -17.22 -1.56 22.14
C SER A 47 -17.29 -1.70 20.62
N ILE A 48 -16.32 -1.13 19.89
CA ILE A 48 -16.25 -1.36 18.44
C ILE A 48 -15.92 -2.82 18.10
N TYR A 49 -15.21 -3.51 18.99
CA TYR A 49 -14.90 -4.93 18.84
C TYR A 49 -16.16 -5.78 19.07
N GLY A 50 -16.48 -6.63 18.10
CA GLY A 50 -17.67 -7.48 18.16
C GLY A 50 -18.98 -6.74 17.82
N ALA A 51 -18.95 -5.44 17.48
CA ALA A 51 -20.16 -4.65 17.23
C ALA A 51 -20.93 -5.17 16.01
N ALA A 52 -20.23 -5.56 14.95
CA ALA A 52 -20.82 -6.14 13.76
C ALA A 52 -21.56 -7.44 14.06
N GLU A 53 -20.97 -8.30 14.87
CA GLU A 53 -21.52 -9.59 15.29
C GLU A 53 -22.75 -9.39 16.16
N ARG A 54 -22.69 -8.52 17.18
CA ARG A 54 -23.83 -8.20 18.04
C ARG A 54 -24.98 -7.61 17.24
N PHE A 55 -24.70 -6.62 16.39
CA PHE A 55 -25.70 -6.03 15.51
C PHE A 55 -26.35 -7.10 14.63
N TYR A 56 -25.55 -7.96 13.99
CA TYR A 56 -26.06 -9.05 13.16
C TYR A 56 -26.97 -10.01 13.93
N THR A 57 -26.63 -10.33 15.19
CA THR A 57 -27.48 -11.20 16.03
C THR A 57 -28.84 -10.60 16.36
N GLU A 58 -28.97 -9.27 16.45
CA GLU A 58 -30.25 -8.59 16.72
C GLU A 58 -31.16 -8.41 15.50
N LEU A 59 -30.66 -8.71 14.31
CA LEU A 59 -31.42 -8.62 13.07
C LEU A 59 -32.34 -9.83 12.86
N SER A 60 -33.49 -9.57 12.24
CA SER A 60 -34.36 -10.63 11.71
C SER A 60 -33.65 -11.37 10.57
N GLU A 61 -34.12 -12.58 10.23
CA GLU A 61 -33.55 -13.34 9.10
C GLU A 61 -33.62 -12.54 7.79
N CYS A 62 -34.75 -11.91 7.49
CA CYS A 62 -34.91 -11.07 6.30
C CYS A 62 -33.93 -9.88 6.29
N SER A 63 -33.75 -9.22 7.44
CA SER A 63 -32.81 -8.10 7.59
C SER A 63 -31.36 -8.54 7.42
N ARG A 64 -31.00 -9.72 7.94
CA ARG A 64 -29.67 -10.32 7.72
C ARG A 64 -29.43 -10.61 6.25
N THR A 65 -30.42 -11.15 5.54
CA THR A 65 -30.32 -11.41 4.10
C THR A 65 -30.04 -10.13 3.31
N LEU A 66 -30.78 -9.04 3.56
CA LEU A 66 -30.56 -7.75 2.88
C LEU A 66 -29.13 -7.23 3.09
N LEU A 67 -28.65 -7.29 4.33
CA LEU A 67 -27.31 -6.83 4.69
C LEU A 67 -26.21 -7.66 4.01
N VAL A 68 -26.36 -8.99 4.00
CA VAL A 68 -25.42 -9.91 3.35
C VAL A 68 -25.46 -9.78 1.83
N GLU A 69 -26.64 -9.63 1.22
CA GLU A 69 -26.77 -9.42 -0.22
C GLU A 69 -26.10 -8.12 -0.65
N ARG A 70 -26.26 -7.03 0.12
CA ARG A 70 -25.55 -5.77 -0.12
C ARG A 70 -24.04 -5.94 0.02
N ALA A 71 -23.58 -6.59 1.09
CA ALA A 71 -22.17 -6.85 1.33
C ALA A 71 -21.54 -7.65 0.19
N VAL A 72 -22.19 -8.73 -0.27
CA VAL A 72 -21.73 -9.56 -1.40
C VAL A 72 -21.74 -8.78 -2.72
N SER A 73 -22.68 -7.84 -2.90
CA SER A 73 -22.72 -7.02 -4.12
C SER A 73 -21.56 -6.01 -4.22
N LEU A 74 -20.98 -5.62 -3.08
CA LEU A 74 -19.90 -4.64 -3.00
C LEU A 74 -18.52 -5.30 -2.85
N TYR A 75 -18.46 -6.46 -2.20
CA TYR A 75 -17.21 -7.18 -1.98
C TYR A 75 -16.92 -8.11 -3.15
N ASP A 76 -16.10 -7.63 -4.07
CA ASP A 76 -15.36 -8.52 -4.96
C ASP A 76 -14.14 -9.05 -4.19
N GLY A 77 -14.30 -10.17 -3.48
CA GLY A 77 -13.21 -10.82 -2.74
C GLY A 77 -12.04 -11.32 -3.60
N LYS A 78 -12.14 -11.17 -4.93
CA LYS A 78 -11.07 -11.40 -5.91
C LYS A 78 -10.54 -10.10 -6.53
N ALA A 79 -11.10 -8.93 -6.19
CA ALA A 79 -10.52 -7.67 -6.57
C ALA A 79 -9.13 -7.61 -5.92
N PHE A 80 -8.10 -7.70 -6.76
CA PHE A 80 -6.74 -7.36 -6.36
C PHE A 80 -6.84 -6.02 -5.62
N ARG A 81 -6.40 -5.98 -4.36
CA ARG A 81 -6.24 -4.70 -3.67
C ARG A 81 -5.40 -3.86 -4.62
N LYS A 82 -5.97 -2.76 -5.13
CA LYS A 82 -5.17 -1.83 -5.91
C LYS A 82 -4.02 -1.46 -4.99
N GLU A 83 -2.80 -1.74 -5.43
CA GLU A 83 -1.64 -1.31 -4.66
C GLU A 83 -1.77 0.20 -4.43
N PRO A 84 -1.42 0.68 -3.23
CA PRO A 84 -1.39 2.10 -2.97
C PRO A 84 -0.56 2.79 -4.06
N ASP A 85 -0.99 3.98 -4.45
CA ASP A 85 -0.26 4.82 -5.38
C ASP A 85 1.18 5.06 -4.87
N ASP A 86 2.15 5.12 -5.78
CA ASP A 86 3.57 5.28 -5.42
C ASP A 86 3.82 6.52 -4.55
N SER A 87 3.03 7.60 -4.71
CA SER A 87 3.13 8.81 -3.88
C SER A 87 2.75 8.59 -2.40
N LYS A 88 2.07 7.47 -2.10
CA LYS A 88 1.58 7.11 -0.76
C LYS A 88 2.36 5.98 -0.11
N VAL A 89 3.25 5.32 -0.85
CA VAL A 89 4.11 4.27 -0.31
C VAL A 89 5.37 4.95 0.23
N LEU A 90 5.63 4.80 1.52
CA LEU A 90 6.86 5.31 2.12
C LEU A 90 8.00 4.30 1.95
N VAL A 91 9.19 4.82 1.70
CA VAL A 91 10.45 4.07 1.64
C VAL A 91 11.54 4.82 2.38
N CYS A 92 12.56 4.09 2.82
CA CYS A 92 13.78 4.66 3.40
C CYS A 92 14.43 5.63 2.41
N GLU A 93 14.74 6.85 2.85
CA GLU A 93 15.36 7.88 2.01
C GLU A 93 16.78 7.50 1.56
N GLU A 94 17.51 6.75 2.40
CA GLU A 94 18.88 6.33 2.12
C GLU A 94 18.95 5.15 1.14
N CYS A 95 18.24 4.07 1.46
CA CYS A 95 18.39 2.82 0.72
C CYS A 95 17.19 2.49 -0.17
N GLY A 96 16.03 3.15 0.00
CA GLY A 96 14.80 2.84 -0.75
C GLY A 96 14.04 1.60 -0.28
N SER A 97 14.38 1.03 0.89
CA SER A 97 13.64 -0.13 1.42
C SER A 97 12.21 0.25 1.79
N ARG A 98 11.27 -0.69 1.57
CA ARG A 98 9.90 -0.62 2.10
C ARG A 98 9.78 -1.18 3.53
N GLN A 99 10.86 -1.74 4.08
CA GLN A 99 10.91 -2.25 5.44
C GLN A 99 11.23 -1.09 6.39
N VAL A 100 10.22 -0.26 6.59
CA VAL A 100 10.30 0.98 7.37
C VAL A 100 9.24 0.98 8.46
N GLU A 101 9.61 1.48 9.64
CA GLU A 101 8.76 1.52 10.83
C GLU A 101 8.67 2.94 11.38
N THR A 102 7.51 3.31 11.94
CA THR A 102 7.30 4.59 12.63
C THR A 102 6.85 4.35 14.05
N GLN A 103 7.46 5.05 14.99
CA GLN A 103 7.02 5.05 16.38
C GLN A 103 5.67 5.75 16.51
N ALA A 104 4.80 5.20 17.34
CA ALA A 104 3.47 5.73 17.58
C ALA A 104 3.13 5.75 19.07
N TRP A 105 2.35 6.74 19.46
CA TRP A 105 1.70 6.79 20.76
C TRP A 105 0.49 5.86 20.75
N ILE A 106 0.52 4.85 21.63
CA ILE A 106 -0.56 3.89 21.85
C ILE A 106 -1.06 4.09 23.27
N ASP A 107 -2.38 4.15 23.45
CA ASP A 107 -2.99 4.11 24.77
C ASP A 107 -2.67 2.77 25.43
N ALA A 108 -1.87 2.80 26.49
CA ALA A 108 -1.42 1.59 27.18
C ALA A 108 -2.55 0.76 27.82
N ASN A 109 -3.72 1.35 28.08
CA ASN A 109 -4.84 0.65 28.70
C ASN A 109 -5.81 0.06 27.67
N THR A 110 -5.98 0.73 26.53
CA THR A 110 -6.94 0.31 25.50
C THR A 110 -6.29 -0.29 24.26
N GLU A 111 -4.95 -0.23 24.18
CA GLU A 111 -4.15 -0.60 23.01
C GLU A 111 -4.56 0.18 21.74
N MET A 112 -5.27 1.31 21.92
CA MET A 112 -5.76 2.12 20.81
C MET A 112 -4.66 3.07 20.32
N TYR A 113 -4.48 3.11 19.01
CA TYR A 113 -3.62 4.09 18.34
C TYR A 113 -4.11 5.53 18.62
N ILE A 114 -3.19 6.41 18.99
CA ILE A 114 -3.46 7.84 19.22
C ILE A 114 -2.96 8.65 18.04
N CYS A 115 -1.65 8.64 17.80
CA CYS A 115 -0.98 9.29 16.70
C CYS A 115 0.46 8.78 16.56
N ASP A 116 1.08 9.05 15.42
CA ASP A 116 2.52 8.85 15.25
C ASP A 116 3.31 9.81 16.16
N THR A 117 4.55 9.47 16.51
CA THR A 117 5.46 10.41 17.19
C THR A 117 5.78 11.60 16.27
N ALA A 118 6.40 12.64 16.83
CA ALA A 118 6.80 13.81 16.03
C ALA A 118 7.65 13.37 14.82
N HIS A 119 7.61 14.17 13.74
CA HIS A 119 8.26 13.86 12.46
C HIS A 119 9.80 13.91 12.48
N ASP A 120 10.45 13.94 13.65
CA ASP A 120 11.90 13.87 13.73
C ASP A 120 12.41 12.45 13.39
N CYS A 121 13.66 12.38 12.91
CA CYS A 121 14.30 11.16 12.41
C CYS A 121 14.33 10.03 13.45
N ASP A 122 14.32 10.36 14.75
CA ASP A 122 14.40 9.41 15.85
C ASP A 122 13.17 8.50 15.96
N GLY A 123 12.03 8.93 15.39
CA GLY A 123 10.79 8.16 15.34
C GLY A 123 10.64 7.24 14.12
N LYS A 124 11.58 7.30 13.16
CA LYS A 124 11.52 6.56 11.89
C LYS A 124 12.69 5.61 11.77
N TRP A 125 12.42 4.34 11.53
CA TRP A 125 13.43 3.28 11.51
C TRP A 125 13.41 2.52 10.18
N CYS A 126 14.57 2.17 9.66
CA CYS A 126 14.67 1.27 8.51
C CYS A 126 15.38 -0.04 8.90
N GLU A 127 14.70 -1.16 8.68
CA GLU A 127 15.21 -2.49 9.01
C GLU A 127 16.43 -2.89 8.18
N GLU A 128 16.52 -2.46 6.91
CA GLU A 128 17.66 -2.80 6.06
C GLU A 128 18.90 -1.95 6.34
N CYS A 129 18.71 -0.72 6.86
CA CYS A 129 19.81 0.14 7.29
C CYS A 129 20.22 -0.14 8.74
N GLU A 130 19.33 -0.73 9.55
CA GLU A 130 19.48 -0.86 11.00
C GLU A 130 19.72 0.50 11.69
N GLU A 131 19.12 1.57 11.17
CA GLU A 131 19.32 2.94 11.64
C GLU A 131 18.04 3.78 11.55
N ASN A 132 18.03 4.88 12.32
CA ASN A 132 17.02 5.92 12.25
C ASN A 132 17.24 6.79 11.01
N VAL A 133 16.29 6.75 10.08
CA VAL A 133 16.38 7.43 8.78
C VAL A 133 15.06 8.08 8.44
N ASP A 134 15.13 9.19 7.71
CA ASP A 134 13.93 9.79 7.14
C ASP A 134 13.35 8.94 6.00
N PHE A 135 12.07 9.20 5.70
CA PHE A 135 11.34 8.50 4.65
C PHE A 135 10.95 9.48 3.56
N CYS A 136 11.02 9.02 2.32
CA CYS A 136 10.42 9.68 1.17
C CYS A 136 9.35 8.78 0.56
N SER A 137 8.57 9.31 -0.38
CA SER A 137 7.65 8.49 -1.17
C SER A 137 8.41 7.60 -2.15
N LEU A 138 7.82 6.46 -2.49
CA LEU A 138 8.32 5.55 -3.51
C LEU A 138 8.41 6.24 -4.88
N GLU A 139 7.52 7.18 -5.16
CA GLU A 139 7.59 8.02 -6.36
C GLU A 139 8.86 8.88 -6.37
N GLU A 140 9.14 9.61 -5.28
CA GLU A 140 10.35 10.43 -5.14
C GLU A 140 11.62 9.58 -5.26
N PHE A 141 11.68 8.43 -4.58
CA PHE A 141 12.84 7.55 -4.67
C PHE A 141 13.05 6.98 -6.09
N LYS A 142 11.97 6.65 -6.80
CA LYS A 142 12.04 6.27 -8.22
C LYS A 142 12.60 7.40 -9.09
N GLN A 143 12.24 8.66 -8.81
CA GLN A 143 12.78 9.82 -9.52
C GLN A 143 14.27 10.04 -9.23
N ILE A 144 14.71 9.82 -7.98
CA ILE A 144 16.13 9.87 -7.60
C ILE A 144 16.92 8.83 -8.40
N MET A 145 16.50 7.56 -8.37
CA MET A 145 17.15 6.49 -9.13
C MET A 145 17.16 6.78 -10.64
N GLN A 146 16.07 7.31 -11.18
CA GLN A 146 15.98 7.63 -12.60
C GLN A 146 16.91 8.78 -12.99
N SER A 147 16.98 9.82 -12.16
CA SER A 147 17.89 10.96 -12.37
C SER A 147 19.34 10.50 -12.33
N TRP A 148 19.70 9.67 -11.35
CA TRP A 148 21.01 9.03 -11.26
C TRP A 148 21.33 8.23 -12.53
N TRP A 149 20.43 7.33 -12.95
CA TRP A 149 20.64 6.49 -14.13
C TRP A 149 20.96 7.33 -15.37
N THR A 150 20.14 8.35 -15.65
CA THR A 150 20.33 9.23 -16.82
C THR A 150 21.55 10.14 -16.73
N GLY A 151 22.09 10.35 -15.53
CA GLY A 151 23.28 11.16 -15.28
C GLY A 151 24.60 10.40 -15.45
N ASN A 152 24.58 9.08 -15.60
CA ASN A 152 25.78 8.26 -15.73
C ASN A 152 26.46 8.43 -17.10
N ASP A 153 27.79 8.43 -17.11
CA ASP A 153 28.57 8.43 -18.35
C ASP A 153 28.65 7.03 -18.98
N ILE A 154 29.03 6.97 -20.25
CA ILE A 154 29.11 5.72 -21.03
C ILE A 154 29.95 4.65 -20.33
N ARG A 155 31.12 5.00 -19.77
CA ARG A 155 32.01 4.00 -19.15
C ARG A 155 31.38 3.41 -17.91
N THR A 156 30.66 4.22 -17.15
CA THR A 156 29.92 3.78 -15.98
C THR A 156 28.77 2.86 -16.38
N LEU A 157 28.01 3.21 -17.42
CA LEU A 157 26.94 2.36 -17.97
C LEU A 157 27.46 1.02 -18.52
N GLU A 158 28.63 1.01 -19.18
CA GLU A 158 29.27 -0.25 -19.61
C GLU A 158 29.64 -1.12 -18.41
N GLY A 159 30.14 -0.52 -17.33
CA GLY A 159 30.50 -1.22 -16.10
C GLY A 159 29.31 -1.83 -15.39
N ILE A 160 28.17 -1.14 -15.38
CA ILE A 160 26.94 -1.60 -14.73
C ILE A 160 26.25 -2.69 -15.57
N THR A 161 26.05 -2.44 -16.87
CA THR A 161 25.25 -3.31 -17.74
C THR A 161 26.04 -4.48 -18.35
N GLY A 162 27.36 -4.34 -18.43
CA GLY A 162 28.23 -5.25 -19.19
C GLY A 162 28.15 -5.09 -20.71
N LEU A 163 27.32 -4.17 -21.22
CA LEU A 163 27.25 -3.85 -22.64
C LEU A 163 28.46 -2.99 -23.05
N LYS A 164 28.89 -3.11 -24.30
CA LYS A 164 29.98 -2.30 -24.85
C LYS A 164 29.50 -1.42 -25.98
N GLU A 165 29.87 -0.13 -25.95
CA GLU A 165 29.55 0.79 -27.04
C GLU A 165 30.17 0.30 -28.36
N THR A 166 31.34 -0.31 -28.28
CA THR A 166 32.07 -0.87 -29.43
C THR A 166 31.35 -2.02 -30.14
N ASP A 167 30.41 -2.68 -29.47
CA ASP A 167 29.61 -3.75 -30.06
C ASP A 167 28.56 -3.19 -31.06
N TYR A 168 28.32 -1.88 -31.01
CA TYR A 168 27.38 -1.19 -31.88
C TYR A 168 28.14 -0.49 -33.03
N LEU A 169 28.40 -1.22 -34.11
CA LEU A 169 29.20 -0.78 -35.28
C LEU A 169 28.51 0.25 -36.21
N SER A 170 27.51 0.99 -35.74
CA SER A 170 26.74 1.93 -36.58
C SER A 170 27.25 3.37 -36.45
N ASN A 171 26.96 4.23 -37.44
CA ASN A 171 27.23 5.68 -37.35
C ASN A 171 26.53 6.37 -36.16
N ASN A 172 25.57 5.68 -35.52
CA ASN A 172 24.84 6.12 -34.31
C ASN A 172 25.12 5.17 -33.13
N SER A 173 26.37 4.70 -32.99
CA SER A 173 26.78 3.74 -31.95
C SER A 173 26.36 4.19 -30.55
N SER A 174 26.61 5.45 -30.19
CA SER A 174 26.29 6.00 -28.86
C SER A 174 24.79 6.04 -28.59
N GLN A 175 23.98 6.39 -29.60
CA GLN A 175 22.52 6.41 -29.46
C GLN A 175 21.93 4.99 -29.37
N THR A 176 22.52 4.04 -30.10
CA THR A 176 22.12 2.64 -30.07
C THR A 176 22.49 1.99 -28.73
N PHE A 177 23.67 2.33 -28.21
CA PHE A 177 24.14 1.94 -26.87
C PHE A 177 23.21 2.48 -25.79
N ALA A 178 22.93 3.79 -25.78
CA ALA A 178 22.03 4.42 -24.82
C ALA A 178 20.63 3.77 -24.82
N GLY A 179 20.09 3.46 -26.01
CA GLY A 179 18.82 2.75 -26.12
C GLY A 179 18.87 1.32 -25.57
N ALA A 180 19.99 0.61 -25.70
CA ALA A 180 20.17 -0.72 -25.16
C ALA A 180 20.34 -0.73 -23.64
N THR A 181 21.10 0.22 -23.08
CA THR A 181 21.25 0.38 -21.63
C THR A 181 19.95 0.80 -20.98
N ASP A 182 19.19 1.72 -21.59
CA ASP A 182 17.88 2.11 -21.08
C ASP A 182 16.91 0.93 -21.10
N LYS A 183 16.89 0.15 -22.19
CA LYS A 183 16.08 -1.07 -22.25
C LYS A 183 16.45 -2.05 -21.14
N TRP A 184 17.74 -2.19 -20.82
CA TRP A 184 18.17 -3.01 -19.70
C TRP A 184 17.62 -2.48 -18.38
N TRP A 185 17.76 -1.18 -18.11
CA TRP A 185 17.25 -0.53 -16.90
C TRP A 185 15.74 -0.66 -16.74
N TYR A 186 14.96 -0.40 -17.79
CA TYR A 186 13.51 -0.47 -17.74
C TYR A 186 12.95 -1.89 -17.63
N ASN A 187 13.75 -2.93 -17.90
CA ASN A 187 13.36 -4.32 -17.66
C ASN A 187 13.53 -4.75 -16.20
N LEU A 188 14.23 -3.98 -15.36
CA LEU A 188 14.35 -4.25 -13.93
C LEU A 188 13.08 -3.81 -13.18
N ASP A 189 12.69 -4.61 -12.21
CA ASP A 189 11.70 -4.22 -11.21
C ASP A 189 12.30 -3.19 -10.23
N TYR A 190 11.48 -2.74 -9.27
CA TYR A 190 11.91 -1.75 -8.30
C TYR A 190 13.14 -2.21 -7.50
N ASP A 191 13.11 -3.43 -6.96
CA ASP A 191 14.20 -3.95 -6.15
C ASP A 191 15.48 -4.19 -6.97
N GLY A 192 15.34 -4.63 -8.23
CA GLY A 192 16.45 -4.73 -9.17
C GLY A 192 17.12 -3.39 -9.44
N LYS A 193 16.34 -2.33 -9.68
CA LYS A 193 16.85 -0.96 -9.86
C LYS A 193 17.52 -0.43 -8.60
N ARG A 194 16.86 -0.61 -7.45
CA ARG A 194 17.34 -0.22 -6.13
C ARG A 194 18.68 -0.88 -5.80
N ASN A 195 18.82 -2.18 -6.03
CA ASN A 195 20.06 -2.92 -5.80
C ASN A 195 21.22 -2.39 -6.66
N VAL A 196 20.95 -2.08 -7.93
CA VAL A 196 21.93 -1.49 -8.83
C VAL A 196 22.31 -0.08 -8.37
N TYR A 197 21.33 0.75 -8.04
CA TYR A 197 21.54 2.10 -7.51
C TYR A 197 22.44 2.05 -6.27
N ASN A 198 22.01 1.37 -5.20
CA ASN A 198 22.73 1.29 -3.93
C ASN A 198 24.16 0.75 -4.10
N LYS A 199 24.36 -0.31 -4.89
CA LYS A 199 25.70 -0.86 -5.13
C LYS A 199 26.69 0.16 -5.72
N HIS A 200 26.19 1.15 -6.46
CA HIS A 200 27.00 2.15 -7.15
C HIS A 200 26.98 3.53 -6.51
N THR A 201 26.11 3.77 -5.52
CA THR A 201 26.05 5.03 -4.76
C THR A 201 26.51 4.90 -3.31
N SER A 202 26.43 3.73 -2.69
CA SER A 202 26.87 3.48 -1.29
C SER A 202 28.40 3.53 -1.07
N ASN A 203 29.20 3.93 -2.08
CA ASN A 203 30.66 4.08 -1.98
C ASN A 203 31.13 5.56 -2.03
N ASN A 204 30.22 6.53 -1.90
CA ASN A 204 30.53 7.96 -2.01
C ASN A 204 30.49 8.74 -0.68
N GLU A 205 30.63 8.05 0.46
CA GLU A 205 30.92 8.68 1.76
C GLU A 205 32.38 8.49 2.20
#